data_AF-A0A5J5BNM7-F1
#
_entry.id   AF-A0A5J5BNM7-F1
#
_cell.length_a   1.000
_cell.length_b   1.000
_cell.length_c   1.000
_cell.angle_alpha   90.00
_cell.angle_beta   90.00
_cell.angle_gamma   90.00
#
_symmetry.space_group_name_H-M   'P 1'
#
loop_
_entity.id
_entity.type
_entity.pdbx_description
1 polymer ?
#
loop_
_entity_poly.entity_id
_entity_poly.type
_entity_poly.pdbx_seq_one_letter_code
_entity_poly.pdbx_strand_id
1 'polypeptide(L)'
;MNAAELQPSPVSVLEYKDESSCPSPVMKRSIDFKDQPGGLEEEIWSPAISPIQLKSEEVSDDCDFVYISEIFRACNYLPEDTDIFLLLEKQQYLKGKDTSKVSTLGRRLIFDTICEILDRNRQLPPWKVFSWSNSSIAKPSLQQIWSEFQRIRERDTAEDLFEIICGVLRKDLAGDAINGWGDSPVEMSEAVLDIERLIFKDLVAETIRDLAAFTGKSIVSAPCRKLVF
;
A
#
# COMPACT_ATOMS: atom_id res chain seq x y z
N MET A 1 10.00 66.77 -15.13
CA MET A 1 10.04 66.50 -13.68
C MET A 1 8.91 65.52 -13.42
N ASN A 2 9.19 64.22 -13.42
CA ASN A 2 9.29 63.31 -12.24
C ASN A 2 8.01 63.33 -11.37
N ALA A 3 7.42 62.24 -10.91
CA ALA A 3 7.94 60.89 -10.69
C ALA A 3 6.82 59.84 -10.75
N ALA A 4 7.20 58.61 -11.12
CA ALA A 4 6.43 57.40 -10.97
C ALA A 4 6.37 57.00 -9.48
N GLU A 5 5.17 56.77 -8.95
CA GLU A 5 4.99 56.13 -7.64
C GLU A 5 4.97 54.61 -7.83
N LEU A 6 6.16 54.00 -7.71
CA LEU A 6 6.32 52.56 -7.55
C LEU A 6 5.99 52.20 -6.09
N GLN A 7 4.90 51.48 -5.88
CA GLN A 7 4.61 50.80 -4.61
C GLN A 7 5.63 49.65 -4.41
N PRO A 8 6.36 49.58 -3.28
CA PRO A 8 7.19 48.42 -3.00
C PRO A 8 6.32 47.29 -2.42
N SER A 9 6.41 46.12 -3.05
CA SER A 9 5.87 44.85 -2.55
C SER A 9 6.70 44.35 -1.36
N PRO A 10 6.10 43.83 -0.27
CA PRO A 10 6.85 43.33 0.87
C PRO A 10 7.40 41.93 0.57
N VAL A 11 8.62 41.87 0.05
CA VAL A 11 9.44 40.66 -0.01
C VAL A 11 10.31 40.66 1.25
N SER A 12 9.92 39.88 2.25
CA SER A 12 10.79 39.61 3.40
C SER A 12 11.75 38.48 3.04
N VAL A 13 12.98 38.87 2.68
CA VAL A 13 14.15 38.00 2.53
C VAL A 13 14.64 37.63 3.92
N LEU A 14 14.58 36.34 4.28
CA LEU A 14 15.22 35.82 5.50
C LEU A 14 16.66 35.45 5.18
N GLU A 15 17.60 36.19 5.77
CA GLU A 15 19.02 35.97 5.59
C GLU A 15 19.78 36.00 6.95
N TYR A 16 20.44 34.86 7.20
CA TYR A 16 21.69 34.62 7.96
C TYR A 16 21.70 34.22 9.46
N LYS A 17 22.26 32.99 9.68
CA LYS A 17 23.46 32.62 10.50
C LYS A 17 23.30 32.64 12.04
N ASP A 18 23.92 31.79 12.87
CA ASP A 18 24.90 30.70 12.80
C ASP A 18 24.85 29.92 14.14
N GLU A 19 25.39 28.69 14.15
CA GLU A 19 25.96 27.94 15.29
C GLU A 19 25.38 28.07 16.72
N SER A 20 24.75 26.99 17.19
CA SER A 20 25.14 26.40 18.49
C SER A 20 24.66 24.96 18.61
N SER A 21 25.66 24.08 18.59
CA SER A 21 25.69 22.72 19.11
C SER A 21 24.65 22.39 20.19
N CYS A 22 23.89 21.31 19.99
CA CYS A 22 23.45 20.47 21.10
C CYS A 22 23.59 18.99 20.72
N PRO A 23 24.33 18.19 21.52
CA PRO A 23 24.67 16.81 21.21
C PRO A 23 23.52 15.86 21.57
N SER A 24 23.33 14.82 20.75
CA SER A 24 22.43 13.70 21.07
C SER A 24 22.99 12.84 22.20
N PRO A 25 22.16 12.32 23.12
CA PRO A 25 22.47 11.09 23.84
C PRO A 25 21.65 9.95 23.23
N VAL A 26 22.22 9.29 22.23
CA VAL A 26 21.74 7.97 21.79
C VAL A 26 22.29 6.95 22.79
N MET A 27 21.42 6.35 23.60
CA MET A 27 21.77 5.18 24.41
C MET A 27 22.10 4.00 23.46
N LYS A 28 23.39 3.81 23.20
CA LYS A 28 23.91 2.60 22.55
C LYS A 28 23.98 1.49 23.59
N ARG A 29 23.08 0.49 23.48
CA ARG A 29 23.31 -0.84 24.08
C ARG A 29 24.27 -1.59 23.16
N SER A 30 25.52 -1.72 23.54
CA SER A 30 26.47 -2.64 22.94
C SER A 30 26.14 -4.06 23.41
N ILE A 31 25.81 -4.94 22.47
CA ILE A 31 25.76 -6.38 22.73
C ILE A 31 27.04 -6.97 22.14
N ASP A 32 27.86 -7.53 23.01
CA ASP A 32 29.06 -8.29 22.70
C ASP A 32 28.62 -9.70 22.29
N PHE A 33 28.75 -10.04 21.01
CA PHE A 33 28.60 -11.41 20.54
C PHE A 33 29.99 -12.02 20.41
N LYS A 34 30.27 -12.91 21.35
CA LYS A 34 31.45 -13.76 21.37
C LYS A 34 31.36 -14.74 20.18
N ASP A 35 32.34 -14.66 19.27
CA ASP A 35 32.51 -15.62 18.19
C ASP A 35 32.70 -17.05 18.74
N GLN A 36 31.86 -17.98 18.27
CA GLN A 36 32.27 -19.37 18.11
C GLN A 36 31.87 -19.87 16.71
N PRO A 37 32.77 -20.59 16.01
CA PRO A 37 32.53 -21.11 14.67
C PRO A 37 31.89 -22.50 14.75
N GLY A 38 30.81 -22.73 14.01
CA GLY A 38 30.30 -24.08 13.82
C GLY A 38 28.87 -24.15 13.31
N GLY A 39 28.74 -24.30 11.98
CA GLY A 39 27.65 -25.00 11.29
C GLY A 39 26.21 -24.67 11.68
N LEU A 40 25.55 -23.83 10.87
CA LEU A 40 24.09 -23.74 10.86
C LEU A 40 23.60 -23.32 9.46
N GLU A 41 23.88 -24.17 8.49
CA GLU A 41 22.96 -24.36 7.37
C GLU A 41 21.98 -25.46 7.82
N GLU A 42 20.67 -25.29 7.58
CA GLU A 42 19.56 -26.19 7.99
C GLU A 42 18.86 -25.95 9.35
N GLU A 43 18.34 -24.74 9.62
CA GLU A 43 17.31 -24.60 10.67
C GLU A 43 16.30 -23.47 10.42
N ILE A 44 15.95 -23.23 9.16
CA ILE A 44 14.81 -22.39 8.80
C ILE A 44 13.71 -23.35 8.31
N TRP A 45 12.81 -23.70 9.24
CA TRP A 45 11.65 -24.61 9.14
C TRP A 45 11.92 -26.10 9.38
N SER A 46 11.94 -26.51 10.65
CA SER A 46 11.44 -27.83 11.03
C SER A 46 9.92 -27.90 10.77
N PRO A 47 9.40 -28.98 10.16
CA PRO A 47 7.96 -29.17 9.95
C PRO A 47 7.29 -29.62 11.24
N ALA A 48 7.10 -28.71 12.19
CA ALA A 48 6.46 -28.99 13.48
C ALA A 48 5.34 -28.00 13.84
N ILE A 49 4.72 -27.37 12.84
CA ILE A 49 3.41 -26.72 13.04
C ILE A 49 2.36 -27.65 12.43
N SER A 50 1.72 -28.42 13.31
CA SER A 50 0.49 -29.16 13.03
C SER A 50 -0.49 -28.27 12.25
N PRO A 51 -1.24 -28.81 11.27
CA PRO A 51 -2.28 -28.05 10.63
C PRO A 51 -3.36 -27.77 11.69
N ILE A 52 -3.34 -26.56 12.25
CA ILE A 52 -4.53 -26.02 12.90
C ILE A 52 -5.55 -25.91 11.78
N GLN A 53 -6.47 -26.86 11.80
CA GLN A 53 -7.67 -26.93 10.99
C GLN A 53 -8.52 -25.70 11.31
N LEU A 54 -8.14 -24.56 10.75
CA LEU A 54 -9.02 -23.42 10.60
C LEU A 54 -10.13 -23.90 9.67
N LYS A 55 -11.29 -24.20 10.26
CA LYS A 55 -12.56 -24.30 9.55
C LYS A 55 -12.83 -22.93 8.93
N SER A 56 -12.26 -22.69 7.77
CA SER A 56 -12.66 -21.63 6.86
C SER A 56 -13.82 -22.18 6.04
N GLU A 57 -14.91 -21.43 6.03
CA GLU A 57 -16.08 -21.65 5.18
C GLU A 57 -15.69 -22.05 3.75
N GLU A 58 -16.37 -23.09 3.26
CA GLU A 58 -16.40 -23.61 1.88
C GLU A 58 -15.20 -23.20 1.02
N VAL A 59 -14.05 -23.79 1.32
CA VAL A 59 -12.88 -23.73 0.45
C VAL A 59 -13.21 -24.52 -0.81
N SER A 60 -13.45 -23.80 -1.91
CA SER A 60 -13.38 -24.34 -3.26
C SER A 60 -12.16 -25.26 -3.37
N ASP A 61 -12.36 -26.52 -3.73
CA ASP A 61 -11.31 -27.55 -3.94
C ASP A 61 -10.44 -27.24 -5.17
N ASP A 62 -10.22 -25.96 -5.47
CA ASP A 62 -9.39 -25.50 -6.56
C ASP A 62 -7.94 -25.47 -6.08
N CYS A 63 -7.15 -26.38 -6.62
CA CYS A 63 -5.70 -26.48 -6.38
C CYS A 63 -4.97 -25.14 -6.62
N ASP A 64 -5.48 -24.32 -7.55
CA ASP A 64 -4.92 -23.01 -7.86
C ASP A 64 -5.20 -22.01 -6.74
N PHE A 65 -6.41 -22.00 -6.17
CA PHE A 65 -6.76 -21.11 -5.07
C PHE A 65 -5.88 -21.35 -3.84
N VAL A 66 -5.63 -22.62 -3.51
CA VAL A 66 -4.72 -22.99 -2.42
C VAL A 66 -3.30 -22.50 -2.71
N TYR A 67 -2.82 -22.68 -3.94
CA TYR A 67 -1.48 -22.22 -4.31
C TYR A 67 -1.35 -20.70 -4.27
N ILE A 68 -2.36 -19.96 -4.75
CA ILE A 68 -2.42 -18.49 -4.69
C ILE A 68 -2.44 -18.01 -3.24
N SER A 69 -3.13 -18.71 -2.35
CA SER A 69 -3.14 -18.41 -0.91
C SER A 69 -1.74 -18.53 -0.30
N GLU A 70 -0.97 -19.55 -0.69
CA GLU A 70 0.42 -19.73 -0.24
C GLU A 70 1.33 -18.63 -0.79
N ILE A 71 1.17 -18.24 -2.08
CA ILE A 71 1.91 -17.13 -2.69
C ILE A 71 1.61 -15.82 -1.96
N PHE A 72 0.32 -15.50 -1.79
CA PHE A 72 -0.13 -14.30 -1.10
C PHE A 72 0.42 -14.22 0.32
N ARG A 73 0.43 -15.34 1.06
CA ARG A 73 1.04 -15.40 2.39
C ARG A 73 2.53 -15.12 2.29
N ALA A 74 3.25 -15.82 1.42
CA ALA A 74 4.70 -15.67 1.31
C ALA A 74 5.12 -14.23 0.97
N CYS A 75 4.44 -13.57 0.02
CA CYS A 75 4.72 -12.17 -0.35
C CYS A 75 4.39 -11.14 0.76
N ASN A 76 3.63 -11.52 1.78
CA ASN A 76 3.28 -10.64 2.90
C ASN A 76 4.20 -10.78 4.12
N TYR A 77 4.84 -11.94 4.29
CA TYR A 77 5.62 -12.25 5.49
C TYR A 77 7.12 -12.44 5.24
N LEU A 78 7.52 -12.69 3.99
CA LEU A 78 8.93 -12.87 3.65
C LEU A 78 9.58 -11.54 3.24
N PRO A 79 10.89 -11.36 3.51
CA PRO A 79 11.67 -10.25 3.00
C PRO A 79 11.69 -10.22 1.47
N GLU A 80 11.73 -9.02 0.88
CA GLU A 80 11.77 -8.78 -0.58
C GLU A 80 12.94 -9.50 -1.28
N ASP A 81 14.06 -9.68 -0.58
CA ASP A 81 15.29 -10.31 -1.12
C ASP A 81 15.19 -11.84 -1.24
N THR A 82 14.09 -12.44 -0.75
CA THR A 82 13.90 -13.89 -0.75
C THR A 82 13.41 -14.37 -2.11
N ASP A 83 14.01 -15.44 -2.65
CA ASP A 83 13.43 -16.14 -3.80
C ASP A 83 12.18 -16.94 -3.38
N ILE A 84 11.04 -16.25 -3.34
CA ILE A 84 9.76 -16.80 -2.90
C ILE A 84 9.32 -17.96 -3.79
N PHE A 85 9.54 -17.86 -5.10
CA PHE A 85 9.16 -18.92 -6.04
C PHE A 85 9.94 -20.21 -5.75
N LEU A 86 11.26 -20.12 -5.59
CA LEU A 86 12.10 -21.28 -5.29
C LEU A 86 11.69 -21.94 -3.96
N LEU A 87 11.35 -21.15 -2.94
CA LEU A 87 10.88 -21.66 -1.66
C LEU A 87 9.56 -22.42 -1.80
N LEU A 88 8.59 -21.83 -2.51
CA LEU A 88 7.29 -22.46 -2.75
C LEU A 88 7.44 -23.74 -3.59
N GLU A 89 8.34 -23.76 -4.56
CA GLU A 89 8.59 -24.93 -5.40
C GLU A 89 9.22 -26.08 -4.60
N LYS A 90 10.18 -25.79 -3.71
CA LYS A 90 10.70 -26.78 -2.75
C LYS A 90 9.60 -27.32 -1.85
N GLN A 91 8.67 -26.48 -1.40
CA GLN A 91 7.53 -26.91 -0.60
C GLN A 91 6.57 -27.81 -1.40
N GLN A 92 6.35 -27.56 -2.70
CA GLN A 92 5.54 -28.45 -3.55
C GLN A 92 6.21 -29.82 -3.72
N TYR A 93 7.54 -29.86 -3.86
CA TYR A 93 8.31 -31.11 -3.92
C TYR A 93 8.13 -31.94 -2.66
N LEU A 94 8.26 -31.33 -1.48
CA LEU A 94 8.08 -32.01 -0.18
C LEU A 94 6.64 -32.51 0.03
N LYS A 95 5.65 -31.80 -0.54
CA LYS A 95 4.24 -32.23 -0.55
C LYS A 95 3.95 -33.36 -1.55
N GLY A 96 4.94 -33.82 -2.32
CA GLY A 96 4.80 -34.89 -3.31
C GLY A 96 4.01 -34.47 -4.56
N LYS A 97 3.92 -33.17 -4.88
CA LYS A 97 3.28 -32.71 -6.12
C LYS A 97 4.16 -32.97 -7.34
N ASP A 98 3.53 -32.94 -8.51
CA ASP A 98 4.20 -33.13 -9.80
C ASP A 98 5.34 -32.12 -10.03
N THR A 99 6.54 -32.65 -10.26
CA THR A 99 7.78 -31.91 -10.52
C THR A 99 8.11 -31.84 -12.01
N SER A 100 7.17 -32.21 -12.88
CA SER A 100 7.35 -32.10 -14.32
C SER A 100 7.63 -30.65 -14.73
N LYS A 101 8.37 -30.48 -15.81
CA LYS A 101 8.66 -29.14 -16.37
C LYS A 101 7.38 -28.38 -16.69
N VAL A 102 6.36 -29.06 -17.22
CA VAL A 102 5.07 -28.46 -17.58
C VAL A 102 4.36 -27.94 -16.33
N SER A 103 4.33 -28.74 -15.26
CA SER A 103 3.69 -28.38 -13.99
C SER A 103 4.42 -27.23 -13.29
N THR A 104 5.76 -27.25 -13.35
CA THR A 104 6.61 -26.16 -12.83
C THR A 104 6.37 -24.86 -13.58
N LEU A 105 6.27 -24.90 -14.92
CA LEU A 105 5.96 -23.74 -15.75
C LEU A 105 4.55 -23.20 -15.48
N GLY A 106 3.56 -24.09 -15.28
CA GLY A 106 2.20 -23.68 -14.90
C GLY A 106 2.17 -22.95 -13.56
N ARG A 107 2.84 -23.49 -12.53
CA ARG A 107 3.00 -22.83 -11.23
C ARG A 107 3.76 -21.52 -11.33
N ARG A 108 4.77 -21.44 -12.20
CA ARG A 108 5.52 -20.21 -12.44
C ARG A 108 4.63 -19.13 -13.05
N LEU A 109 3.81 -19.48 -14.04
CA LEU A 109 2.87 -18.56 -14.65
C LEU A 109 1.89 -18.00 -13.60
N ILE A 110 1.31 -18.86 -12.76
CA ILE A 110 0.43 -18.42 -11.67
C ILE A 110 1.20 -17.48 -10.73
N PHE A 111 2.40 -17.87 -10.30
CA PHE A 111 3.22 -17.04 -9.41
C PHE A 111 3.50 -15.65 -9.98
N ASP A 112 3.95 -15.57 -11.24
CA ASP A 112 4.28 -14.32 -11.90
C ASP A 112 3.03 -13.44 -12.04
N THR A 113 1.88 -14.01 -12.43
CA THR A 113 0.60 -13.27 -12.52
C THR A 113 0.15 -12.72 -11.15
N ILE A 114 0.26 -13.52 -10.08
CA ILE A 114 -0.12 -13.04 -8.74
C ILE A 114 0.82 -11.92 -8.26
N CYS A 115 2.12 -12.04 -8.52
CA CYS A 115 3.08 -10.99 -8.18
C CYS A 115 2.76 -9.70 -8.95
N GLU A 116 2.43 -9.80 -10.24
CA GLU A 116 2.02 -8.64 -11.05
C GLU A 116 0.76 -7.95 -10.48
N ILE A 117 -0.27 -8.73 -10.10
CA ILE A 117 -1.47 -8.19 -9.44
C ILE A 117 -1.09 -7.47 -8.14
N LEU A 118 -0.22 -8.07 -7.32
CA LEU A 118 0.22 -7.49 -6.06
C LEU A 118 1.01 -6.19 -6.27
N ASP A 119 1.93 -6.17 -7.23
CA ASP A 119 2.76 -5.01 -7.53
C ASP A 119 1.92 -3.87 -8.10
N ARG A 120 0.99 -4.16 -9.00
CA ARG A 120 0.03 -3.16 -9.51
C ARG A 120 -0.74 -2.51 -8.37
N ASN A 121 -1.17 -3.30 -7.38
CA ASN A 121 -1.88 -2.78 -6.19
C ASN A 121 -0.97 -1.92 -5.30
N ARG A 122 0.31 -2.29 -5.14
CA ARG A 122 1.28 -1.50 -4.36
C ARG A 122 1.57 -0.13 -5.00
N GLN A 123 1.48 -0.04 -6.33
CA GLN A 123 1.72 1.19 -7.08
C GLN A 123 0.48 2.09 -7.22
N LEU A 124 -0.66 1.71 -6.64
CA LEU A 124 -1.85 2.55 -6.68
C LEU A 124 -1.65 3.82 -5.84
N PRO A 125 -2.13 4.99 -6.33
CA PRO A 125 -2.11 6.20 -5.54
C PRO A 125 -2.87 6.02 -4.22
N PRO A 126 -2.43 6.69 -3.13
CA PRO A 126 -3.03 6.53 -1.81
C PRO A 126 -4.55 6.71 -1.76
N TRP A 127 -5.12 7.56 -2.63
CA TRP A 127 -6.57 7.79 -2.68
C TRP A 127 -7.37 6.64 -3.30
N LYS A 128 -6.78 5.86 -4.22
CA LYS A 128 -7.43 4.66 -4.79
C LYS A 128 -7.45 3.48 -3.84
N VAL A 129 -6.62 3.52 -2.79
CA VAL A 129 -6.57 2.50 -1.75
C VAL A 129 -7.84 2.50 -0.90
N PHE A 130 -8.52 3.66 -0.76
CA PHE A 130 -9.73 3.79 0.07
C PHE A 130 -11.01 3.28 -0.59
N SER A 131 -11.07 3.20 -1.91
CA SER A 131 -12.24 2.67 -2.64
C SER A 131 -12.35 1.13 -2.52
N TRP A 132 -11.28 0.47 -2.08
CA TRP A 132 -11.16 -0.98 -2.03
C TRP A 132 -11.51 -1.51 -0.62
N SER A 133 -12.80 -1.43 -0.26
CA SER A 133 -13.35 -1.92 1.01
C SER A 133 -12.94 -1.13 2.26
N ASN A 134 -13.87 -1.00 3.22
CA ASN A 134 -13.83 -0.18 4.44
C ASN A 134 -12.76 -0.59 5.50
N SER A 135 -11.64 -1.18 5.07
CA SER A 135 -10.55 -1.66 5.91
C SER A 135 -9.37 -0.71 5.81
N SER A 136 -8.96 -0.14 6.94
CA SER A 136 -7.92 0.88 7.08
C SER A 136 -6.48 0.40 6.80
N ILE A 137 -6.29 -0.66 6.02
CA ILE A 137 -4.98 -1.22 5.69
C ILE A 137 -4.94 -1.49 4.19
N ALA A 138 -4.01 -0.80 3.54
CA ALA A 138 -3.76 -0.67 2.11
C ALA A 138 -3.37 -1.97 1.36
N LYS A 139 -3.88 -3.13 1.77
CA LYS A 139 -3.51 -4.42 1.20
C LYS A 139 -4.71 -5.06 0.50
N PRO A 140 -4.56 -5.56 -0.74
CA PRO A 140 -5.63 -6.30 -1.39
C PRO A 140 -5.94 -7.57 -0.59
N SER A 141 -7.22 -7.90 -0.44
CA SER A 141 -7.63 -9.16 0.16
C SER A 141 -7.38 -10.34 -0.79
N LEU A 142 -7.23 -11.54 -0.23
CA LEU A 142 -7.05 -12.77 -1.02
C LEU A 142 -8.22 -13.01 -2.01
N GLN A 143 -9.45 -12.72 -1.58
CA GLN A 143 -10.66 -12.83 -2.41
C GLN A 143 -10.56 -11.96 -3.66
N GLN A 144 -10.09 -10.73 -3.51
CA GLN A 144 -9.89 -9.79 -4.60
C GLN A 144 -8.81 -10.25 -5.59
N ILE A 145 -7.69 -10.74 -5.06
CA ILE A 145 -6.61 -11.31 -5.89
C ILE A 145 -7.12 -12.52 -6.67
N TRP A 146 -7.91 -13.38 -6.04
CA TRP A 146 -8.51 -14.53 -6.69
C TRP A 146 -9.48 -14.12 -7.81
N SER A 147 -10.36 -13.15 -7.56
CA SER A 147 -11.27 -12.63 -8.59
C SER A 147 -10.53 -12.00 -9.77
N GLU A 148 -9.47 -11.22 -9.53
CA GLU A 148 -8.61 -10.67 -10.58
C GLU A 148 -7.91 -11.77 -11.38
N PHE A 149 -7.37 -12.78 -10.70
CA PHE A 149 -6.74 -13.93 -11.36
C PHE A 149 -7.73 -14.69 -12.25
N GLN A 150 -8.95 -14.93 -11.76
CA GLN A 150 -10.02 -15.55 -12.55
C GLN A 150 -10.38 -14.69 -13.76
N ARG A 151 -10.48 -13.36 -13.59
CA ARG A 151 -10.73 -12.41 -14.67
C ARG A 151 -9.64 -12.48 -15.74
N ILE A 152 -8.37 -12.57 -15.38
CA ILE A 152 -7.26 -12.69 -16.34
C ILE A 152 -7.30 -14.03 -17.08
N ARG A 153 -7.64 -15.12 -16.36
CA ARG A 153 -7.67 -16.47 -16.93
C ARG A 153 -8.84 -16.71 -17.88
N GLU A 154 -9.95 -16.00 -17.70
CA GLU A 154 -11.14 -16.11 -18.52
C GLU A 154 -10.84 -15.76 -19.99
N ARG A 155 -10.97 -16.77 -20.87
CA ARG A 155 -10.71 -16.66 -22.31
C ARG A 155 -12.00 -16.39 -23.08
N ASP A 156 -11.88 -15.60 -24.15
CA ASP A 156 -12.93 -15.49 -25.15
C ASP A 156 -13.10 -16.81 -25.90
N THR A 157 -14.34 -17.19 -26.17
CA THR A 157 -14.70 -18.40 -26.93
C THR A 157 -14.53 -18.23 -28.44
N ALA A 158 -13.71 -17.27 -28.88
CA ALA A 158 -13.49 -17.01 -30.29
C ALA A 158 -12.57 -18.09 -30.90
N GLU A 159 -12.93 -18.63 -32.06
CA GLU A 159 -12.12 -19.63 -32.76
C GLU A 159 -10.91 -19.02 -33.49
N ASP A 160 -10.99 -17.74 -33.87
CA ASP A 160 -9.96 -17.04 -34.61
C ASP A 160 -8.89 -16.43 -33.69
N LEU A 161 -7.61 -16.69 -33.98
CA LEU A 161 -6.49 -16.21 -33.17
C LEU A 161 -6.43 -14.67 -33.15
N PHE A 162 -6.73 -14.01 -34.26
CA PHE A 162 -6.72 -12.55 -34.30
C PHE A 162 -7.83 -11.96 -33.43
N GLU A 163 -9.03 -12.54 -33.46
CA GLU A 163 -10.10 -12.16 -32.54
C GLU A 163 -9.77 -12.45 -31.08
N ILE A 164 -9.11 -13.57 -30.76
CA ILE A 164 -8.61 -13.85 -29.39
C ILE A 164 -7.65 -12.75 -28.94
N ILE A 165 -6.66 -12.39 -29.77
CA ILE A 165 -5.67 -11.36 -29.43
C ILE A 165 -6.37 -10.01 -29.27
N CYS A 166 -7.24 -9.63 -30.20
CA CYS A 166 -8.00 -8.38 -30.12
C CYS A 166 -8.91 -8.35 -28.89
N GLY A 167 -9.51 -9.49 -28.52
CA GLY A 167 -10.33 -9.65 -27.32
C GLY A 167 -9.53 -9.41 -26.04
N VAL A 168 -8.38 -10.08 -25.90
CA VAL A 168 -7.45 -9.89 -24.77
C VAL A 168 -6.99 -8.43 -24.68
N LEU A 169 -6.53 -7.83 -25.77
CA LEU A 169 -6.09 -6.43 -25.78
C LEU A 169 -7.23 -5.48 -25.41
N ARG A 170 -8.45 -5.72 -25.92
CA ARG A 170 -9.62 -4.90 -25.59
C ARG A 170 -9.99 -5.02 -24.11
N LYS A 171 -9.89 -6.22 -23.53
CA LYS A 171 -10.14 -6.48 -22.10
C LYS A 171 -9.11 -5.77 -21.22
N ASP A 172 -7.84 -5.77 -21.63
CA ASP A 172 -6.77 -5.08 -20.91
C ASP A 172 -6.93 -3.55 -20.98
N LEU A 173 -7.24 -3.00 -22.16
CA LEU A 173 -7.52 -1.58 -22.32
C LEU A 173 -8.80 -1.13 -21.59
N ALA A 174 -9.85 -1.96 -21.56
CA ALA A 174 -11.12 -1.63 -20.91
C ALA A 174 -11.02 -1.66 -19.38
N GLY A 175 -10.23 -2.60 -18.81
CA GLY A 175 -9.97 -2.66 -17.37
C GLY A 175 -9.21 -1.44 -16.84
N ASP A 176 -8.46 -0.75 -17.71
CA ASP A 176 -7.78 0.51 -17.41
C ASP A 176 -8.69 1.75 -17.52
N ALA A 177 -9.88 1.61 -18.12
CA ALA A 177 -10.86 2.70 -18.15
C ALA A 177 -11.59 2.86 -16.81
N ILE A 178 -11.94 1.73 -16.16
CA ILE A 178 -12.62 1.70 -14.85
C ILE A 178 -11.65 2.06 -13.71
N ASN A 179 -10.37 1.72 -13.83
CA ASN A 179 -9.40 1.88 -12.73
C ASN A 179 -8.17 2.73 -13.06
N GLY A 180 -7.99 3.24 -14.28
CA GLY A 180 -6.70 3.79 -14.74
C GLY A 180 -6.74 5.21 -15.27
N TRP A 181 -7.66 5.51 -16.21
CA TRP A 181 -7.59 6.77 -16.97
C TRP A 181 -8.91 7.58 -17.02
N GLY A 182 -10.06 6.98 -16.69
CA GLY A 182 -11.38 7.64 -16.80
C GLY A 182 -11.81 8.44 -15.57
N ASP A 183 -11.65 7.89 -14.37
CA ASP A 183 -12.28 8.42 -13.16
C ASP A 183 -11.35 9.27 -12.27
N SER A 184 -10.11 9.48 -12.72
CA SER A 184 -9.06 10.14 -11.91
C SER A 184 -9.32 11.60 -11.51
N PRO A 185 -10.04 12.47 -12.23
CA PRO A 185 -10.16 13.87 -11.81
C PRO A 185 -11.26 14.09 -10.75
N VAL A 186 -12.36 13.34 -10.80
CA VAL A 186 -13.51 13.56 -9.90
C VAL A 186 -13.22 13.01 -8.51
N GLU A 187 -12.76 11.76 -8.40
CA GLU A 187 -12.39 11.17 -7.11
C GLU A 187 -11.22 11.91 -6.45
N MET A 188 -10.25 12.38 -7.25
CA MET A 188 -9.16 13.22 -6.75
C MET A 188 -9.69 14.54 -6.20
N SER A 189 -10.64 15.18 -6.88
CA SER A 189 -11.22 16.43 -6.40
C SER A 189 -11.97 16.26 -5.08
N GLU A 190 -12.67 15.14 -4.88
CA GLU A 190 -13.37 14.85 -3.63
C GLU A 190 -12.39 14.58 -2.48
N ALA A 191 -11.36 13.75 -2.71
CA ALA A 191 -10.33 13.49 -1.71
C ALA A 191 -9.56 14.76 -1.32
N VAL A 192 -9.25 15.64 -2.29
CA VAL A 192 -8.63 16.94 -2.02
C VAL A 192 -9.54 17.80 -1.14
N LEU A 193 -10.84 17.86 -1.43
CA LEU A 193 -11.80 18.61 -0.60
C LEU A 193 -11.88 18.06 0.83
N ASP A 194 -11.82 16.75 1.02
CA ASP A 194 -11.85 16.15 2.35
C ASP A 194 -10.57 16.41 3.15
N ILE A 195 -9.41 16.35 2.50
CA ILE A 195 -8.13 16.75 3.10
C ILE A 195 -8.18 18.24 3.47
N GLU A 196 -8.63 19.11 2.57
CA GLU A 196 -8.78 20.55 2.83
C GLU A 196 -9.70 20.82 4.02
N ARG A 197 -10.86 20.13 4.10
CA ARG A 197 -11.79 20.26 5.24
C ARG A 197 -11.16 19.82 6.56
N LEU A 198 -10.36 18.75 6.55
CA LEU A 198 -9.66 18.30 7.75
C LEU A 198 -8.61 19.31 8.21
N ILE A 199 -7.78 19.81 7.29
CA ILE A 199 -6.78 20.85 7.58
C ILE A 199 -7.48 22.12 8.11
N PHE A 200 -8.55 22.55 7.45
CA PHE A 200 -9.30 23.74 7.86
C PHE A 200 -9.94 23.57 9.24
N LYS A 201 -10.55 22.41 9.50
CA LYS A 201 -11.13 22.08 10.81
C LYS A 201 -10.07 22.12 11.91
N ASP A 202 -8.90 21.53 11.67
CA ASP A 202 -7.82 21.49 12.65
C ASP A 202 -7.26 22.90 12.91
N LEU A 203 -7.07 23.70 11.85
CA LEU A 203 -6.62 25.10 11.95
C LEU A 203 -7.62 25.98 12.72
N VAL A 204 -8.91 25.83 12.44
CA VAL A 204 -9.98 26.56 13.17
C VAL A 204 -10.01 26.11 14.64
N ALA A 205 -9.92 24.81 14.91
CA ALA A 205 -9.91 24.29 16.27
C ALA A 205 -8.70 24.79 17.09
N GLU A 206 -7.51 24.85 16.47
CA GLU A 206 -6.30 25.43 17.05
C GLU A 206 -6.47 26.92 17.33
N THR A 207 -6.96 27.69 16.34
CA THR A 207 -7.20 29.13 16.50
C THR A 207 -8.19 29.44 17.63
N ILE A 208 -9.29 28.67 17.72
CA ILE A 208 -10.27 28.82 18.82
C ILE A 208 -9.60 28.54 20.17
N ARG A 209 -8.79 27.48 20.25
CA ARG A 209 -8.09 27.09 21.48
C ARG A 209 -7.09 28.16 21.92
N ASP A 210 -6.32 28.70 20.98
CA ASP A 210 -5.37 29.78 21.24
C ASP A 210 -6.08 31.03 21.73
N LEU A 211 -7.15 31.45 21.04
CA LEU A 211 -7.94 32.61 21.43
C LEU A 211 -8.55 32.45 22.83
N ALA A 212 -9.10 31.27 23.15
CA ALA A 212 -9.61 30.96 24.47
C ALA A 212 -8.51 31.03 25.55
N ALA A 213 -7.30 30.54 25.26
CA ALA A 213 -6.15 30.61 26.16
C ALA A 213 -5.65 32.05 26.39
N PHE A 214 -5.69 32.90 25.37
CA PHE A 214 -5.37 34.33 25.50
C PHE A 214 -6.41 35.08 26.34
N THR A 215 -7.70 34.72 26.20
CA THR A 215 -8.79 35.35 26.95
C THR A 215 -8.70 35.05 28.46
N GLY A 216 -8.16 33.88 28.83
CA GLY A 216 -7.89 33.53 30.24
C GLY A 216 -6.64 34.20 30.85
N LYS A 217 -5.76 34.80 30.03
CA LYS A 217 -4.52 35.48 30.47
C LYS A 217 -4.57 37.00 30.34
N SER A 218 -5.59 37.55 29.67
CA SER A 218 -5.78 38.99 29.55
C SER A 218 -6.41 39.57 30.82
N ILE A 219 -5.66 40.43 31.53
CA ILE A 219 -6.18 41.28 32.62
C ILE A 219 -7.07 42.41 32.07
N VAL A 220 -7.14 42.57 30.75
CA VAL A 220 -7.97 43.60 30.09
C VAL A 220 -9.12 42.92 29.37
N SER A 221 -10.31 43.05 29.97
CA SER A 221 -11.60 42.70 29.39
C SER A 221 -11.84 43.51 28.11
N ALA A 222 -11.48 42.97 26.95
CA ALA A 222 -11.94 43.51 25.68
C ALA A 222 -13.40 43.03 25.45
N PRO A 223 -14.34 43.92 25.09
CA PRO A 223 -15.75 43.57 24.99
C PRO A 223 -16.01 42.78 23.70
N CYS A 224 -16.14 41.45 23.83
CA CYS A 224 -16.68 40.60 22.77
C CYS A 224 -18.17 40.91 22.59
N ARG A 225 -18.57 41.30 21.38
CA ARG A 225 -19.99 41.50 21.05
C ARG A 225 -20.67 40.13 21.01
N LYS A 226 -21.65 39.95 21.90
CA LYS A 226 -22.48 38.76 22.00
C LYS A 226 -23.31 38.61 20.72
N LEU A 227 -23.15 37.51 20.00
CA LEU A 227 -24.12 37.12 18.97
C LEU A 227 -25.39 36.67 19.68
N VAL A 228 -26.46 37.41 19.46
CA VAL A 228 -27.82 37.07 19.90
C VAL A 228 -28.47 36.35 18.74
N PHE A 229 -28.85 35.09 18.97
CA PHE A 229 -29.70 34.32 18.07
C PHE A 229 -31.16 34.77 18.23
#